data_AF-A0A3P8KQW4-F1
#
_entry.id   AF-A0A3P8KQW4-F1
#
_cell.length_a   1.000
_cell.length_b   1.000
_cell.length_c   1.000
_cell.angle_alpha   90.00
_cell.angle_beta   90.00
_cell.angle_gamma   90.00
#
_symmetry.space_group_name_H-M   'P 1'
#
loop_
_entity.id
_entity.type
_entity.pdbx_description
1 polymer ?
#
loop_
_entity_poly.entity_id
_entity_poly.type
_entity_poly.pdbx_seq_one_letter_code
_entity_poly.pdbx_strand_id
1 'polypeptide(L)'
;MGKAQLHGSDQLTTAVAHAYSATVPAGDTLHVAGVAPLDQGGTTLAPGDVQGQVRAAVANLRVILGERGAELSDVARLTVFVAEHLQVDLQVAADTLAEVFVDLPPVSIVGVSRLRYDDQVVELEAVAAL
;
A
#
# COMPACT_ATOMS: atom_id res chain seq x y z
N MET A 1 3.16 -21.04 -7.77
CA MET A 1 3.19 -19.62 -7.38
C MET A 1 2.10 -18.95 -8.18
N GLY A 2 0.99 -18.68 -7.51
CA GLY A 2 -0.22 -18.18 -8.18
C GLY A 2 -0.53 -16.78 -7.67
N LYS A 3 -1.00 -15.93 -8.57
CA LYS A 3 -1.28 -14.54 -8.28
C LYS A 3 -2.51 -14.38 -7.38
N ALA A 4 -2.52 -13.31 -6.59
CA ALA A 4 -3.76 -12.85 -5.98
C ALA A 4 -4.79 -12.52 -7.07
N GLN A 5 -6.03 -12.94 -6.85
CA GLN A 5 -7.16 -12.59 -7.72
C GLN A 5 -7.97 -11.51 -7.03
N LEU A 6 -8.13 -10.36 -7.69
CA LEU A 6 -8.85 -9.21 -7.17
C LEU A 6 -10.29 -9.23 -7.68
N HIS A 7 -11.23 -8.88 -6.80
CA HIS A 7 -12.66 -8.95 -7.08
C HIS A 7 -13.35 -7.62 -6.81
N GLY A 8 -14.04 -7.10 -7.83
CA GLY A 8 -15.01 -6.01 -7.69
C GLY A 8 -16.32 -6.46 -7.03
N SER A 9 -17.36 -5.63 -7.16
CA SER A 9 -18.72 -6.00 -6.74
C SER A 9 -19.75 -5.39 -7.67
N ASP A 10 -20.69 -6.21 -8.15
CA ASP A 10 -21.82 -5.75 -8.99
C ASP A 10 -22.90 -5.03 -8.17
N GLN A 11 -22.79 -5.03 -6.83
CA GLN A 11 -23.76 -4.45 -5.91
C GLN A 11 -23.26 -3.18 -5.22
N LEU A 12 -21.98 -2.84 -5.35
CA LEU A 12 -21.35 -1.68 -4.72
C LEU A 12 -20.88 -0.68 -5.77
N THR A 13 -20.54 0.53 -5.33
CA THR A 13 -20.11 1.60 -6.23
C THR A 13 -18.82 1.26 -6.97
N THR A 14 -18.71 1.70 -8.22
CA THR A 14 -17.49 1.66 -9.03
C THR A 14 -16.70 2.97 -8.95
N ALA A 15 -17.12 3.92 -8.09
CA ALA A 15 -16.44 5.20 -7.90
C ALA A 15 -15.11 5.08 -7.13
N VAL A 16 -14.81 3.91 -6.55
CA VAL A 16 -13.53 3.62 -5.89
C VAL A 16 -12.61 2.88 -6.85
N ALA A 17 -11.31 3.21 -6.84
CA ALA A 17 -10.33 2.61 -7.75
C ALA A 17 -9.82 1.22 -7.31
N HIS A 18 -10.03 0.82 -6.05
CA HIS A 18 -9.57 -0.46 -5.52
C HIS A 18 -10.60 -1.57 -5.67
N ALA A 19 -10.11 -2.81 -5.73
CA ALA A 19 -10.95 -4.00 -5.61
C ALA A 19 -11.55 -4.14 -4.20
N TYR A 20 -12.75 -4.72 -4.09
CA TYR A 20 -13.42 -4.88 -2.80
C TYR A 20 -12.90 -6.06 -1.99
N SER A 21 -12.46 -7.12 -2.66
CA SER A 21 -11.88 -8.29 -2.00
C SER A 21 -10.82 -8.96 -2.88
N ALA A 22 -10.07 -9.88 -2.30
CA ALA A 22 -9.09 -10.69 -3.02
C ALA A 22 -9.11 -12.13 -2.50
N THR A 23 -8.81 -13.06 -3.39
CA THR A 23 -8.53 -14.45 -3.04
C THR A 23 -7.10 -14.78 -3.41
N VAL A 24 -6.42 -15.51 -2.54
CA VAL A 24 -5.09 -16.06 -2.82
C VAL A 24 -5.21 -17.56 -3.12
N PRO A 25 -4.36 -18.12 -3.98
CA PRO A 25 -4.31 -19.56 -4.20
C PRO A 25 -3.94 -20.32 -2.92
N ALA A 26 -4.17 -21.63 -2.92
CA ALA A 26 -3.61 -22.49 -1.88
C ALA A 26 -2.07 -22.45 -1.95
N GLY A 27 -1.43 -22.06 -0.85
CA GLY A 27 0.01 -21.84 -0.78
C GLY A 27 0.40 -20.93 0.38
N ASP A 28 1.61 -20.37 0.29
CA ASP A 28 2.14 -19.48 1.31
C ASP A 28 1.70 -18.03 1.05
N THR A 29 1.55 -17.27 2.13
CA THR A 29 1.36 -15.82 2.09
C THR A 29 2.55 -15.11 2.70
N LEU A 30 3.03 -14.07 2.03
CA LEU A 30 4.03 -13.16 2.56
C LEU A 30 3.33 -12.06 3.35
N HIS A 31 3.63 -11.98 4.65
CA HIS A 31 3.22 -10.88 5.51
C HIS A 31 4.35 -9.86 5.58
N VAL A 32 4.08 -8.64 5.12
CA VAL A 32 5.06 -7.55 5.07
C VAL A 32 4.83 -6.64 6.27
N ALA A 33 5.90 -6.33 7.02
CA ALA A 33 5.85 -5.35 8.11
C ALA A 33 5.48 -3.95 7.59
N GLY A 34 5.23 -3.01 8.50
CA GLY A 34 5.08 -1.59 8.15
C GLY A 34 6.26 -1.09 7.31
N VAL A 35 5.97 -0.65 6.09
CA VAL A 35 6.92 -0.13 5.10
C VAL A 35 6.90 1.38 5.17
N ALA A 36 7.94 1.92 5.78
CA ALA A 36 8.18 3.35 5.85
C ALA A 36 8.86 3.86 4.54
N PRO A 37 8.69 5.15 4.20
CA PRO A 37 9.30 5.79 3.04
C PRO A 37 10.76 6.17 3.31
N LEU A 38 11.57 5.21 3.75
CA LEU A 38 12.98 5.42 4.05
C LEU A 38 13.87 5.14 2.84
N ASP A 39 14.98 5.85 2.72
CA ASP A 39 16.07 5.45 1.84
C ASP A 39 16.96 4.37 2.47
N GLN A 40 17.99 3.92 1.74
CA GLN A 40 18.93 2.91 2.24
C GLN A 40 19.76 3.37 3.46
N GLY A 41 19.89 4.68 3.67
CA GLY A 41 20.54 5.27 4.84
C GLY A 41 19.62 5.38 6.06
N GLY A 42 18.33 5.06 5.92
CA GLY A 42 17.32 5.21 6.96
C GLY A 42 16.76 6.62 7.08
N THR A 43 16.99 7.50 6.09
CA THR A 43 16.41 8.85 6.06
C THR A 43 15.01 8.81 5.46
N THR A 44 14.07 9.53 6.07
CA THR A 44 12.72 9.68 5.51
C THR A 44 12.76 10.50 4.21
N LEU A 45 12.26 9.91 3.13
CA LEU A 45 12.09 10.57 1.84
C LEU A 45 10.84 11.44 1.83
N ALA A 46 10.86 12.54 1.07
CA ALA A 46 9.72 13.44 0.87
C ALA A 46 9.05 13.88 2.20
N PRO A 47 9.79 14.54 3.11
CA PRO A 47 9.29 14.90 4.45
C PRO A 47 7.99 15.71 4.37
N GLY A 48 6.94 15.25 5.06
CA GLY A 48 5.61 15.90 5.07
C GLY A 48 4.80 15.81 3.77
N ASP A 49 5.32 15.18 2.72
CA ASP A 49 4.63 15.02 1.43
C ASP A 49 4.01 13.62 1.33
N VAL A 50 2.68 13.55 1.50
CA VAL A 50 1.91 12.30 1.44
C VAL A 50 2.08 11.59 0.10
N GLN A 51 2.01 12.32 -1.03
CA GLN A 51 2.13 11.71 -2.34
C GLN A 51 3.55 11.15 -2.56
N GLY A 52 4.57 11.96 -2.24
CA GLY A 52 5.97 11.54 -2.32
C GLY A 52 6.26 10.32 -1.45
N GLN A 53 5.71 10.28 -0.24
CA GLN A 53 5.90 9.18 0.69
C GLN A 53 5.14 7.90 0.31
N VAL A 54 3.93 7.99 -0.25
CA VAL A 54 3.27 6.81 -0.83
C VAL A 54 4.15 6.20 -1.91
N ARG A 55 4.70 7.00 -2.84
CA ARG A 55 5.56 6.48 -3.91
C ARG A 55 6.83 5.82 -3.36
N ALA A 56 7.47 6.45 -2.37
CA ALA A 56 8.66 5.91 -1.73
C ALA A 56 8.36 4.59 -0.98
N ALA A 57 7.28 4.54 -0.20
CA ALA A 57 6.89 3.32 0.50
C ALA A 57 6.50 2.19 -0.47
N VAL A 58 5.82 2.48 -1.58
CA VAL A 58 5.54 1.46 -2.62
C VAL A 58 6.82 1.00 -3.31
N ALA A 59 7.79 1.88 -3.55
CA ALA A 59 9.10 1.49 -4.09
C ALA A 59 9.83 0.52 -3.14
N ASN A 60 9.82 0.79 -1.84
CA ASN A 60 10.36 -0.11 -0.82
C ASN A 60 9.60 -1.45 -0.76
N LEU A 61 8.28 -1.42 -0.87
CA LEU A 61 7.45 -2.63 -0.95
C LEU A 61 7.82 -3.49 -2.17
N ARG A 62 8.07 -2.88 -3.35
CA ARG A 62 8.53 -3.61 -4.54
C ARG A 62 9.84 -4.34 -4.30
N VAL A 63 10.78 -3.75 -3.56
CA VAL A 63 12.04 -4.40 -3.20
C VAL A 63 11.79 -5.62 -2.33
N ILE A 64 10.99 -5.48 -1.26
CA ILE A 64 10.67 -6.58 -0.33
C ILE A 64 10.00 -7.75 -1.06
N LEU A 65 9.04 -7.44 -1.95
CA LEU A 65 8.36 -8.45 -2.76
C LEU A 65 9.36 -9.16 -3.71
N GLY A 66 10.21 -8.39 -4.39
CA GLY A 66 11.20 -8.92 -5.32
C GLY A 66 12.21 -9.87 -4.66
N GLU A 67 12.62 -9.61 -3.42
CA GLU A 67 13.48 -10.50 -2.63
C GLU A 67 12.83 -11.87 -2.28
N ARG A 68 11.53 -12.01 -2.53
CA ARG A 68 10.75 -13.24 -2.35
C ARG A 68 10.18 -13.78 -3.66
N GLY A 69 10.58 -13.19 -4.80
CA GLY A 69 10.09 -13.58 -6.12
C GLY A 69 8.64 -13.17 -6.40
N ALA A 70 8.11 -12.20 -5.65
CA ALA A 70 6.77 -11.63 -5.83
C ALA A 70 6.83 -10.23 -6.46
N GLU A 71 5.68 -9.76 -6.96
CA GLU A 71 5.48 -8.43 -7.52
C GLU A 71 4.22 -7.76 -6.96
N LEU A 72 3.96 -6.50 -7.31
CA LEU A 72 2.77 -5.78 -6.78
C LEU A 72 1.45 -6.46 -7.15
N SER A 73 1.38 -7.19 -8.27
CA SER A 73 0.16 -7.92 -8.65
C SER A 73 -0.13 -9.11 -7.74
N ASP A 74 0.82 -9.50 -6.88
CA ASP A 74 0.61 -10.57 -5.91
C ASP A 74 0.09 -10.05 -4.56
N VAL A 75 0.04 -8.72 -4.37
CA VAL A 75 -0.52 -8.11 -3.16
C VAL A 75 -2.02 -8.36 -3.12
N ALA A 76 -2.48 -9.07 -2.09
CA ALA A 76 -3.88 -9.40 -1.85
C ALA A 76 -4.58 -8.39 -0.92
N ARG A 77 -3.82 -7.67 -0.10
CA ARG A 77 -4.35 -6.65 0.80
C ARG A 77 -3.29 -5.58 1.07
N LEU A 78 -3.75 -4.34 1.14
CA LEU A 78 -2.97 -3.18 1.59
C LEU A 78 -3.67 -2.49 2.77
N THR A 79 -2.90 -1.99 3.72
CA THR A 79 -3.35 -1.00 4.68
C THR A 79 -2.40 0.19 4.60
N VAL A 80 -2.95 1.40 4.54
CA VAL A 80 -2.18 2.65 4.48
C VAL A 80 -2.53 3.50 5.67
N PHE A 81 -1.52 3.86 6.44
CA PHE A 81 -1.63 4.78 7.55
C PHE A 81 -1.12 6.14 7.12
N VAL A 82 -1.91 7.19 7.37
CA VAL A 82 -1.56 8.57 7.03
C VAL A 82 -1.58 9.40 8.30
N ALA A 83 -0.45 10.00 8.67
CA ALA A 83 -0.29 10.80 9.88
C ALA A 83 -0.44 12.30 9.61
N GLU A 84 -1.48 12.65 8.85
CA GLU A 84 -1.86 14.04 8.57
C GLU A 84 -3.24 14.36 9.13
N HIS A 85 -3.54 15.64 9.21
CA HIS A 85 -4.72 16.13 9.92
C HIS A 85 -5.96 16.30 9.05
N LEU A 86 -5.82 16.39 7.72
CA LEU A 86 -6.94 16.69 6.83
C LEU A 86 -7.43 15.44 6.10
N GLN A 87 -8.75 15.37 5.89
CA GLN A 87 -9.37 14.30 5.10
C GLN A 87 -8.83 14.24 3.66
N VAL A 88 -8.42 15.39 3.11
CA VAL A 88 -7.83 15.46 1.77
C VAL A 88 -6.53 14.68 1.67
N ASP A 89 -5.75 14.57 2.75
CA ASP A 89 -4.49 13.81 2.75
C ASP A 89 -4.74 12.30 2.60
N LEU A 90 -5.84 11.81 3.15
CA LEU A 90 -6.30 10.42 2.93
C LEU A 90 -6.67 10.19 1.46
N GLN A 91 -7.29 11.19 0.81
CA GLN A 91 -7.63 11.12 -0.60
C GLN A 91 -6.38 11.19 -1.49
N VAL A 92 -5.41 12.05 -1.16
CA VAL A 92 -4.12 12.13 -1.86
C VAL A 92 -3.41 10.78 -1.81
N ALA A 93 -3.42 10.08 -0.67
CA ALA A 93 -2.87 8.74 -0.58
C ALA A 93 -3.62 7.74 -1.48
N ALA A 94 -4.96 7.79 -1.49
CA ALA A 94 -5.80 6.92 -2.33
C ALA A 94 -5.52 7.12 -3.83
N ASP A 95 -5.51 8.37 -4.27
CA ASP A 95 -5.28 8.74 -5.67
C ASP A 95 -3.87 8.34 -6.11
N THR A 96 -2.87 8.57 -5.26
CA THR A 96 -1.49 8.18 -5.54
C THR A 96 -1.33 6.67 -5.67
N LEU A 97 -2.02 5.87 -4.87
CA LEU A 97 -2.01 4.41 -5.00
C LEU A 97 -2.63 3.96 -6.33
N ALA A 98 -3.75 4.58 -6.74
CA ALA A 98 -4.41 4.29 -8.01
C ALA A 98 -3.54 4.65 -9.23
N GLU A 99 -2.61 5.59 -9.10
CA GLU A 99 -1.63 5.90 -10.14
C GLU A 99 -0.46 4.88 -10.19
N VAL A 100 -0.12 4.25 -9.07
CA VAL A 100 1.07 3.39 -8.95
C VAL A 100 0.76 1.91 -9.18
N PHE A 101 -0.44 1.48 -8.84
CA PHE A 101 -0.94 0.12 -9.09
C PHE A 101 -1.71 0.07 -10.40
N VAL A 102 -1.45 -0.95 -11.22
CA VAL A 102 -2.27 -1.23 -12.41
C VAL A 102 -3.67 -1.69 -11.98
N ASP A 103 -3.70 -2.68 -11.08
CA ASP A 103 -4.90 -3.11 -10.39
C ASP A 103 -4.68 -2.94 -8.89
N LEU A 104 -5.42 -2.01 -8.28
CA LEU A 104 -5.25 -1.67 -6.86
C LEU A 104 -5.97 -2.73 -5.99
N PRO A 105 -5.24 -3.50 -5.15
CA PRO A 105 -5.86 -4.49 -4.26
C PRO A 105 -6.78 -3.85 -3.22
N PRO A 106 -7.59 -4.66 -2.50
CA PRO A 106 -8.33 -4.19 -1.35
C PRO A 106 -7.45 -3.40 -0.40
N VAL A 107 -7.82 -2.14 -0.17
CA VAL A 107 -7.04 -1.20 0.63
C VAL A 107 -7.91 -0.57 1.71
N SER A 108 -7.33 -0.42 2.90
CA SER A 108 -7.87 0.44 3.96
C SER A 108 -6.94 1.63 4.14
N ILE A 109 -7.46 2.86 4.10
CA ILE A 109 -6.68 4.08 4.34
C ILE A 109 -7.17 4.68 5.65
N VAL A 110 -6.25 4.87 6.60
CA VAL A 110 -6.57 5.21 7.98
C VAL A 110 -5.75 6.43 8.42
N GLY A 111 -6.44 7.46 8.89
CA GLY A 111 -5.79 8.58 9.57
C GLY A 111 -5.30 8.16 10.95
N VAL A 112 -4.03 8.41 11.25
CA VAL A 112 -3.40 8.11 12.54
C VAL A 112 -2.79 9.36 13.14
N SER A 113 -2.54 9.36 14.45
CA SER A 113 -2.00 10.54 15.12
C SER A 113 -0.50 10.72 14.88
N ARG A 114 0.27 9.63 14.79
CA ARG A 114 1.73 9.62 14.61
C ARG A 114 2.20 8.33 13.96
N LEU A 115 3.37 8.43 13.32
CA LEU A 115 4.17 7.30 12.85
C LEU A 115 5.55 7.33 13.53
N ARG A 116 6.42 6.39 13.17
CA ARG A 116 7.67 6.11 13.91
C ARG A 116 8.73 7.21 13.80
N TYR A 117 8.82 7.88 12.65
CA TYR A 117 9.86 8.88 12.37
C TYR A 117 9.28 10.29 12.26
N ASP A 118 10.02 11.30 12.70
CA ASP A 118 9.52 12.68 12.82
C ASP A 118 8.95 13.24 11.50
N ASP A 119 9.60 12.93 10.38
CA ASP A 119 9.19 13.39 9.04
C ASP A 119 8.26 12.42 8.29
N GLN A 120 7.87 11.30 8.92
CA GLN A 120 7.06 10.26 8.31
C GLN A 120 5.57 10.57 8.46
N VAL A 121 4.89 10.72 7.33
CA VAL A 121 3.44 10.92 7.23
C VAL A 121 2.71 9.76 6.56
N VAL A 122 3.41 8.78 5.98
CA VAL A 122 2.81 7.57 5.40
C VAL A 122 3.51 6.30 5.88
N GLU A 123 2.73 5.23 6.10
CA GLU A 123 3.21 3.85 6.26
C GLU A 123 2.31 2.87 5.51
N LEU A 124 2.89 1.86 4.87
CA LEU A 124 2.14 0.80 4.18
C LEU A 124 2.31 -0.55 4.89
N GLU A 125 1.24 -1.34 4.99
CA GLU A 125 1.30 -2.76 5.38
C GLU A 125 0.68 -3.59 4.27
N ALA A 126 1.31 -4.71 3.91
CA ALA A 126 0.85 -5.55 2.80
C ALA A 126 0.83 -7.04 3.15
N VAL A 127 -0.11 -7.75 2.55
CA VAL A 127 -0.12 -9.22 2.46
C VAL A 127 -0.10 -9.61 1.00
N ALA A 128 0.82 -10.48 0.60
CA ALA A 128 0.95 -10.97 -0.77
C ALA A 128 0.87 -12.49 -0.87
N ALA A 129 0.42 -13.00 -2.02
CA ALA A 129 0.51 -14.41 -2.36
C ALA A 129 1.93 -14.76 -2.84
N LEU A 130 2.37 -16.00 -2.59
CA LEU A 130 3.60 -16.58 -3.15
C LEU A 130 3.26 -17.73 -4.10
#